data_AF-A0A423U1V6-F1
#
_entry.id   AF-A0A423U1V6-F1
#
_cell.length_a   1.000
_cell.length_b   1.000
_cell.length_c   1.000
_cell.angle_alpha   90.00
_cell.angle_beta   90.00
_cell.angle_gamma   90.00
#
_symmetry.space_group_name_H-M   'P 1'
#
loop_
_entity.id
_entity.type
_entity.pdbx_description
1 polymer ?
#
loop_
_entity_poly.entity_id
_entity_poly.type
_entity_poly.pdbx_seq_one_letter_code
_entity_poly.pdbx_strand_id
1 'polypeptide(L)'
;MTWLVEKNRSWAEWAVARILRVGPVPRHLAVIMDGNRRYARKEHQDTLTGHTRGFHKLTEVLSWCRDLGINEVTAYAFSIENFKRPRHEVEGLMDLAAEKFAEVLEELEKLAKHGVCIRALGNLTLLPERVQQGVAEAVLATKDNDKYFINLAIAYTSREEIGTAMSELCRGVSEGQLQASDISEELLEKCLYTGGTRDPDLLIRTSGEVRLSDFLLWQSGFSCLFFTKVLWPEVTIWHLFGAIFYYQRHYHTLAEARRESLNVRQCMVEESDIDVCHAKFGEKVTAEHIAAQTCSRTERTDAFLKELYEKRINYLKKVCK
;
A
#
# COMPACT_ATOMS: atom_id res chain seq x y z
N MET A 1 8.82 -4.99 -21.79
CA MET A 1 8.34 -6.28 -21.22
C MET A 1 7.08 -6.01 -20.42
N THR A 2 6.08 -6.91 -20.42
CA THR A 2 4.73 -6.53 -19.94
C THR A 2 4.54 -6.64 -18.43
N TRP A 3 3.86 -5.66 -17.82
CA TRP A 3 3.51 -5.70 -16.38
C TRP A 3 2.49 -6.79 -16.07
N LEU A 4 1.70 -7.19 -17.08
CA LEU A 4 0.69 -8.24 -17.00
C LEU A 4 1.15 -9.51 -17.72
N VAL A 5 1.94 -10.33 -17.04
CA VAL A 5 2.42 -11.60 -17.59
C VAL A 5 1.28 -12.61 -17.66
N GLU A 6 0.91 -13.05 -18.87
CA GLU A 6 0.01 -14.19 -19.10
C GLU A 6 0.87 -15.44 -19.32
N LYS A 7 1.23 -16.12 -18.24
CA LYS A 7 1.95 -17.40 -18.30
C LYS A 7 0.99 -18.55 -17.99
N ASN A 8 1.00 -19.59 -18.82
CA ASN A 8 0.30 -20.83 -18.55
C ASN A 8 0.85 -21.47 -17.26
N ARG A 9 -0.06 -21.82 -16.34
CA ARG A 9 0.27 -22.59 -15.14
C ARG A 9 0.23 -24.07 -15.44
N SER A 10 1.10 -24.83 -14.79
CA SER A 10 1.02 -26.29 -14.80
C SER A 10 -0.29 -26.76 -14.15
N TRP A 11 -0.69 -28.00 -14.46
CA TRP A 11 -1.84 -28.63 -13.83
C TRP A 11 -1.71 -28.66 -12.29
N ALA A 12 -0.51 -28.93 -11.77
CA ALA A 12 -0.26 -29.01 -10.33
C ALA A 12 -0.42 -27.65 -9.65
N GLU A 13 0.10 -26.58 -10.26
CA GLU A 13 -0.07 -25.21 -9.77
C GLU A 13 -1.56 -24.81 -9.73
N TRP A 14 -2.33 -25.14 -10.77
CA TRP A 14 -3.77 -24.90 -10.80
C TRP A 14 -4.52 -25.70 -9.74
N ALA A 15 -4.17 -26.97 -9.55
CA ALA A 15 -4.78 -27.81 -8.54
C ALA A 15 -4.59 -27.22 -7.14
N VAL A 16 -3.36 -26.84 -6.79
CA VAL A 16 -3.06 -26.23 -5.49
C VAL A 16 -3.73 -24.86 -5.33
N ALA A 17 -3.67 -23.99 -6.35
CA ALA A 17 -4.35 -22.70 -6.31
C ALA A 17 -5.86 -22.85 -6.06
N ARG A 18 -6.52 -23.81 -6.73
CA ARG A 18 -7.94 -24.09 -6.52
C ARG A 18 -8.24 -24.60 -5.11
N ILE A 19 -7.40 -25.49 -4.57
CA ILE A 19 -7.54 -25.98 -3.19
C ILE A 19 -7.40 -24.81 -2.20
N LEU A 20 -6.38 -23.96 -2.35
CA LEU A 20 -6.19 -22.80 -1.49
C LEU A 20 -7.38 -21.85 -1.54
N ARG A 21 -7.98 -21.66 -2.72
CA ARG A 21 -9.17 -20.79 -2.90
C ARG A 21 -10.45 -21.31 -2.23
N VAL A 22 -10.49 -22.55 -1.76
CA VAL A 22 -11.61 -23.05 -0.94
C VAL A 22 -11.56 -22.45 0.47
N GLY A 23 -10.36 -22.14 0.96
CA GLY A 23 -10.16 -21.45 2.24
C GLY A 23 -10.14 -19.92 2.11
N PRO A 24 -9.91 -19.20 3.22
CA PRO A 24 -9.73 -17.75 3.17
C PRO A 24 -8.47 -17.38 2.38
N VAL A 25 -8.59 -16.46 1.43
CA VAL A 25 -7.46 -15.95 0.63
C VAL A 25 -7.23 -14.49 0.99
N PRO A 26 -5.98 -14.04 1.18
CA PRO A 26 -5.71 -12.63 1.44
C PRO A 26 -6.20 -11.79 0.26
N ARG A 27 -6.94 -10.72 0.53
CA ARG A 27 -7.42 -9.78 -0.48
C ARG A 27 -6.33 -8.78 -0.86
N HIS A 28 -5.48 -8.44 0.12
CA HIS A 28 -4.34 -7.55 -0.06
C HIS A 28 -3.04 -8.21 0.43
N LEU A 29 -2.08 -8.35 -0.49
CA LEU A 29 -0.72 -8.80 -0.23
C LEU A 29 0.27 -7.63 -0.20
N ALA A 30 1.02 -7.46 0.88
CA ALA A 30 2.19 -6.57 0.91
C ALA A 30 3.49 -7.36 0.80
N VAL A 31 4.49 -6.84 0.06
CA VAL A 31 5.77 -7.52 -0.16
C VAL A 31 6.96 -6.58 0.03
N ILE A 32 7.89 -6.99 0.88
CA ILE A 32 9.24 -6.44 0.99
C ILE A 32 10.18 -7.26 0.09
N MET A 33 10.50 -6.73 -1.09
CA MET A 33 11.27 -7.37 -2.16
C MET A 33 12.79 -7.35 -1.91
N ASP A 34 13.24 -7.93 -0.78
CA ASP A 34 14.64 -7.94 -0.36
C ASP A 34 15.44 -9.09 -0.99
N GLY A 35 16.75 -8.89 -1.19
CA GLY A 35 17.68 -9.90 -1.66
C GLY A 35 18.26 -9.68 -3.06
N ASN A 36 17.84 -8.66 -3.81
CA ASN A 36 18.30 -8.41 -5.19
C ASN A 36 19.83 -8.34 -5.32
N ARG A 37 20.49 -7.58 -4.44
CA ARG A 37 21.96 -7.45 -4.42
C ARG A 37 22.68 -8.74 -4.04
N ARG A 38 22.11 -9.50 -3.10
CA ARG A 38 22.64 -10.81 -2.68
C ARG A 38 22.54 -11.81 -3.82
N TYR A 39 21.44 -11.77 -4.55
CA TYR A 39 21.19 -12.60 -5.71
C TYR A 39 22.17 -12.27 -6.85
N ALA A 40 22.34 -10.99 -7.18
CA ALA A 40 23.33 -10.57 -8.19
C ALA A 40 24.74 -11.09 -7.88
N ARG A 41 25.19 -10.95 -6.62
CA ARG A 41 26.49 -11.49 -6.19
C ARG A 41 26.57 -13.01 -6.29
N LYS A 42 25.50 -13.72 -5.92
CA LYS A 42 25.41 -15.18 -6.02
C LYS A 42 25.54 -15.66 -7.47
N GLU A 43 24.93 -14.94 -8.41
CA GLU A 43 24.93 -15.27 -9.84
C GLU A 43 26.09 -14.65 -10.62
N HIS A 44 27.05 -14.00 -9.95
CA HIS A 44 28.16 -13.27 -10.56
C HIS A 44 27.72 -12.20 -11.58
N GLN A 45 26.60 -11.53 -11.30
CA GLN A 45 26.03 -10.46 -12.10
C GLN A 45 26.21 -9.10 -11.41
N ASP A 46 26.08 -8.03 -12.18
CA ASP A 46 26.03 -6.68 -11.64
C ASP A 46 24.75 -6.45 -10.83
N THR A 47 24.81 -5.45 -9.94
CA THR A 47 23.70 -5.15 -9.02
C THR A 47 22.44 -4.71 -9.76
N LEU A 48 22.57 -3.97 -10.85
CA LEU A 48 21.43 -3.47 -11.62
C LEU A 48 20.67 -4.64 -12.28
N THR A 49 21.38 -5.61 -12.87
CA THR A 49 20.77 -6.85 -13.38
C THR A 49 19.98 -7.60 -12.31
N GLY A 50 20.48 -7.65 -11.07
CA GLY A 50 19.74 -8.21 -9.94
C GLY A 50 18.42 -7.48 -9.66
N HIS A 51 18.40 -6.15 -9.76
CA HIS A 51 17.20 -5.34 -9.62
C HIS A 51 16.23 -5.51 -10.79
N THR A 52 16.72 -5.60 -12.03
CA THR A 52 15.89 -5.89 -13.21
C THR A 52 15.20 -7.25 -13.08
N ARG A 53 15.92 -8.29 -12.61
CA ARG A 53 15.32 -9.61 -12.31
C ARG A 53 14.31 -9.53 -11.17
N GLY A 54 14.57 -8.70 -10.16
CA GLY A 54 13.61 -8.42 -9.10
C GLY A 54 12.31 -7.80 -9.63
N PHE A 55 12.40 -6.85 -10.56
CA PHE A 55 11.23 -6.28 -11.22
C PHE A 55 10.46 -7.33 -12.03
N HIS A 56 11.16 -8.17 -12.80
CA HIS A 56 10.50 -9.29 -13.50
C HIS A 56 9.77 -10.22 -12.54
N LYS A 57 10.36 -10.53 -11.37
CA LYS A 57 9.69 -11.34 -10.36
C LYS A 57 8.42 -10.68 -9.82
N LEU A 58 8.40 -9.36 -9.67
CA LEU A 58 7.18 -8.64 -9.28
C LEU A 58 6.05 -8.90 -10.28
N THR A 59 6.32 -8.79 -11.59
CA THR A 59 5.31 -9.06 -12.62
C THR A 59 4.78 -10.50 -12.59
N GLU A 60 5.64 -11.48 -12.25
CA GLU A 60 5.22 -12.87 -12.05
C GLU A 60 4.34 -13.03 -10.81
N VAL A 61 4.73 -12.41 -9.69
CA VAL A 61 3.96 -12.45 -8.44
C VAL A 61 2.59 -11.79 -8.61
N LEU A 62 2.50 -10.66 -9.31
CA LEU A 62 1.24 -10.01 -9.66
C LEU A 62 0.33 -10.94 -10.46
N SER A 63 0.91 -11.66 -11.43
CA SER A 63 0.20 -12.68 -12.22
C SER A 63 -0.29 -13.84 -11.34
N TRP A 64 0.51 -14.33 -10.40
CA TRP A 64 0.09 -15.38 -9.45
C TRP A 64 -1.03 -14.90 -8.52
N CYS A 65 -0.92 -13.68 -7.99
CA CYS A 65 -1.92 -13.04 -7.15
C CYS A 65 -3.28 -12.98 -7.87
N ARG A 66 -3.26 -12.59 -9.14
CA ARG A 66 -4.46 -12.57 -9.99
C ARG A 66 -5.13 -13.93 -10.10
N ASP A 67 -4.38 -15.00 -10.34
CA ASP A 67 -4.93 -16.37 -10.48
C ASP A 67 -5.58 -16.88 -9.18
N LEU A 68 -5.02 -16.44 -8.05
CA LEU A 68 -5.50 -16.75 -6.71
C LEU A 68 -6.71 -15.89 -6.28
N GLY A 69 -7.03 -14.83 -7.02
CA GLY A 69 -8.08 -13.88 -6.65
C GLY A 69 -7.65 -12.85 -5.59
N ILE A 70 -6.34 -12.58 -5.49
CA ILE A 70 -5.80 -11.49 -4.69
C ILE A 70 -5.87 -10.23 -5.56
N ASN A 71 -6.71 -9.27 -5.17
CA ASN A 71 -7.01 -8.09 -5.98
C ASN A 71 -6.06 -6.92 -5.72
N GLU A 72 -5.33 -6.91 -4.61
CA GLU A 72 -4.48 -5.77 -4.24
C GLU A 72 -3.09 -6.24 -3.83
N VAL A 73 -2.06 -5.58 -4.35
CA VAL A 73 -0.66 -5.86 -4.04
C VAL A 73 0.10 -4.56 -3.75
N THR A 74 0.72 -4.47 -2.58
CA THR A 74 1.64 -3.37 -2.24
C THR A 74 3.08 -3.85 -2.25
N ALA A 75 3.92 -3.27 -3.09
CA ALA A 75 5.32 -3.66 -3.25
C ALA A 75 6.26 -2.57 -2.74
N TYR A 76 7.21 -2.94 -1.86
CA TYR A 76 8.25 -2.02 -1.40
C TYR A 76 9.36 -1.90 -2.44
N ALA A 77 9.24 -0.93 -3.34
CA ALA A 77 10.14 -0.75 -4.47
C ALA A 77 11.42 0.02 -4.10
N PHE A 78 11.28 1.14 -3.39
CA PHE A 78 12.43 1.98 -3.01
C PHE A 78 12.17 2.74 -1.71
N SER A 79 13.05 2.55 -0.72
CA SER A 79 12.95 3.24 0.57
C SER A 79 13.67 4.59 0.55
N ILE A 80 13.23 5.57 1.35
CA ILE A 80 13.99 6.81 1.58
C ILE A 80 15.41 6.50 2.08
N GLU A 81 15.56 5.47 2.91
CA GLU A 81 16.86 5.00 3.40
C GLU A 81 17.79 4.52 2.28
N ASN A 82 17.25 4.19 1.10
CA ASN A 82 18.05 3.74 -0.04
C ASN A 82 18.75 4.88 -0.78
N PHE A 83 18.39 6.15 -0.54
CA PHE A 83 19.16 7.29 -1.05
C PHE A 83 20.57 7.38 -0.43
N LYS A 84 20.83 6.73 0.71
CA LYS A 84 22.15 6.65 1.35
C LYS A 84 23.12 5.67 0.64
N ARG A 85 22.64 4.95 -0.38
CA ARG A 85 23.48 4.03 -1.18
C ARG A 85 24.40 4.79 -2.13
N PRO A 86 25.43 4.13 -2.71
CA PRO A 86 26.31 4.78 -3.67
C PRO A 86 25.53 5.41 -4.83
N ARG A 87 25.92 6.63 -5.23
CA ARG A 87 25.20 7.42 -6.24
C ARG A 87 24.95 6.68 -7.55
N HIS A 88 25.91 5.92 -8.04
CA HIS A 88 25.75 5.13 -9.27
C HIS A 88 24.67 4.04 -9.15
N GLU A 89 24.49 3.45 -7.97
CA GLU A 89 23.43 2.46 -7.72
C GLU A 89 22.07 3.16 -7.69
N VAL A 90 21.99 4.32 -7.03
CA VAL A 90 20.76 5.12 -6.95
C VAL A 90 20.33 5.60 -8.34
N GLU A 91 21.24 6.19 -9.12
CA GLU A 91 20.93 6.63 -10.50
C GLU A 91 20.46 5.47 -11.37
N GLY A 92 21.15 4.32 -11.33
CA GLY A 92 20.72 3.14 -12.09
C GLY A 92 19.32 2.63 -11.68
N LEU A 93 18.96 2.73 -10.40
CA LEU A 93 17.60 2.41 -9.93
C LEU A 93 16.56 3.43 -10.42
N MET A 94 16.91 4.72 -10.50
CA MET A 94 16.03 5.75 -11.05
C MET A 94 15.85 5.61 -12.55
N ASP A 95 16.90 5.22 -13.28
CA ASP A 95 16.83 4.91 -14.71
C ASP A 95 15.94 3.69 -14.96
N LEU A 96 16.12 2.62 -14.19
CA LEU A 96 15.23 1.46 -14.24
C LEU A 96 13.79 1.85 -13.92
N ALA A 97 13.54 2.67 -12.89
CA ALA A 97 12.20 3.12 -12.57
C ALA A 97 11.56 3.92 -13.72
N ALA A 98 12.29 4.87 -14.31
CA ALA A 98 11.82 5.65 -15.45
C ALA A 98 11.49 4.76 -16.66
N GLU A 99 12.38 3.80 -16.98
CA GLU A 99 12.14 2.81 -18.03
C GLU A 99 10.85 2.00 -17.76
N LYS A 100 10.67 1.51 -16.53
CA LYS A 100 9.51 0.68 -16.20
C LYS A 100 8.19 1.44 -16.18
N PHE A 101 8.19 2.71 -15.79
CA PHE A 101 7.01 3.55 -15.95
C PHE A 101 6.73 3.90 -17.42
N ALA A 102 7.75 4.11 -18.25
CA ALA A 102 7.54 4.26 -19.69
C ALA A 102 6.90 3.00 -20.30
N GLU A 103 7.36 1.80 -19.93
CA GLU A 103 6.74 0.54 -20.34
C GLU A 103 5.27 0.41 -19.89
N VAL A 104 4.88 0.96 -18.73
CA VAL A 104 3.46 1.00 -18.30
C VAL A 104 2.61 1.80 -19.28
N LEU A 105 3.13 2.95 -19.71
CA LEU A 105 2.41 3.88 -20.59
C LEU A 105 2.18 3.30 -21.98
N GLU A 106 3.11 2.46 -22.46
CA GLU A 106 2.93 1.69 -23.70
C GLU A 106 1.83 0.61 -23.58
N GLU A 107 1.47 0.21 -22.35
CA GLU A 107 0.53 -0.89 -22.08
C GLU A 107 -0.84 -0.46 -21.51
N LEU A 108 -1.17 0.83 -21.58
CA LEU A 108 -2.40 1.38 -20.98
C LEU A 108 -3.67 0.66 -21.45
N GLU A 109 -3.78 0.29 -22.73
CA GLU A 109 -4.94 -0.47 -23.24
C GLU A 109 -5.10 -1.83 -22.54
N LYS A 110 -3.97 -2.53 -22.31
CA LYS A 110 -3.96 -3.82 -21.65
C LYS A 110 -4.31 -3.68 -20.17
N LEU A 111 -3.82 -2.64 -19.51
CA LEU A 111 -4.13 -2.32 -18.11
C LEU A 111 -5.61 -1.97 -17.95
N ALA A 112 -6.17 -1.14 -18.83
CA ALA A 112 -7.59 -0.80 -18.86
C ALA A 112 -8.48 -2.03 -19.10
N LYS A 113 -8.12 -2.90 -20.06
CA LYS A 113 -8.84 -4.16 -20.32
C LYS A 113 -8.94 -5.04 -19.07
N HIS A 114 -7.87 -5.08 -18.27
CA HIS A 114 -7.82 -5.86 -17.04
C HIS A 114 -8.29 -5.10 -15.80
N GLY A 115 -8.61 -3.80 -15.91
CA GLY A 115 -9.00 -2.95 -14.80
C GLY A 115 -7.89 -2.79 -13.74
N VAL A 116 -6.64 -2.61 -14.17
CA VAL A 116 -5.50 -2.42 -13.26
C VAL A 116 -5.32 -0.95 -12.90
N CYS A 117 -5.41 -0.62 -11.62
CA CYS A 117 -5.14 0.68 -11.04
C CYS A 117 -3.75 0.69 -10.40
N ILE A 118 -2.87 1.58 -10.86
CA ILE A 118 -1.53 1.77 -10.29
C ILE A 118 -1.58 2.98 -9.35
N ARG A 119 -1.04 2.82 -8.15
CA ARG A 119 -0.87 3.88 -7.15
C ARG A 119 0.59 3.95 -6.74
N ALA A 120 1.09 5.15 -6.49
CA ALA A 120 2.43 5.35 -5.93
C ALA A 120 2.30 5.88 -4.50
N LEU A 121 3.02 5.24 -3.57
CA LEU A 121 3.04 5.58 -2.16
C LEU A 121 4.44 6.09 -1.81
N GLY A 122 4.53 7.26 -1.17
CA GLY A 122 5.81 7.82 -0.74
C GLY A 122 6.00 9.27 -1.15
N ASN A 123 7.15 9.82 -0.77
CA ASN A 123 7.48 11.21 -1.01
C ASN A 123 8.07 11.38 -2.41
N LEU A 124 7.19 11.59 -3.38
CA LEU A 124 7.57 11.70 -4.79
C LEU A 124 8.49 12.88 -5.07
N THR A 125 8.48 13.92 -4.23
CA THR A 125 9.34 15.12 -4.40
C THR A 125 10.83 14.79 -4.28
N LEU A 126 11.18 13.67 -3.65
CA LEU A 126 12.56 13.19 -3.49
C LEU A 126 13.09 12.49 -4.76
N LEU A 127 12.21 12.14 -5.70
CA LEU A 127 12.59 11.43 -6.92
C LEU A 127 13.04 12.42 -8.00
N PRO A 128 13.91 12.01 -8.95
CA PRO A 128 14.21 12.83 -10.13
C PRO A 128 12.94 13.11 -10.95
N GLU A 129 12.87 14.28 -11.59
CA GLU A 129 11.70 14.73 -12.37
C GLU A 129 11.23 13.68 -13.40
N ARG A 130 12.16 13.00 -14.08
CA ARG A 130 11.87 11.93 -15.04
C ARG A 130 11.05 10.78 -14.44
N VAL A 131 11.32 10.43 -13.18
CA VAL A 131 10.58 9.37 -12.47
C VAL A 131 9.24 9.92 -11.96
N GLN A 132 9.23 11.16 -11.46
CA GLN A 132 7.99 11.80 -11.01
C GLN A 132 6.95 11.89 -12.13
N GLN A 133 7.37 12.28 -13.33
CA GLN A 133 6.52 12.35 -14.52
C GLN A 133 5.93 10.98 -14.88
N GLY A 134 6.78 9.96 -15.03
CA GLY A 134 6.32 8.60 -15.34
C GLY A 134 5.36 8.03 -14.30
N VAL A 135 5.61 8.28 -13.01
CA VAL A 135 4.70 7.93 -11.91
C VAL A 135 3.37 8.66 -12.06
N ALA A 136 3.39 9.98 -12.24
CA ALA A 136 2.19 10.79 -12.29
C ALA A 136 1.30 10.42 -13.48
N GLU A 137 1.89 10.20 -14.66
CA GLU A 137 1.16 9.77 -15.86
C GLU A 137 0.54 8.39 -15.66
N ALA A 138 1.28 7.42 -15.15
CA ALA A 138 0.78 6.06 -14.91
C ALA A 138 -0.36 6.04 -13.89
N VAL A 139 -0.23 6.80 -12.78
CA VAL A 139 -1.26 6.90 -11.75
C VAL A 139 -2.52 7.58 -12.30
N LEU A 140 -2.38 8.70 -13.01
CA LEU A 140 -3.52 9.43 -13.57
C LEU A 140 -4.24 8.63 -14.67
N ALA A 141 -3.50 7.91 -15.52
CA ALA A 141 -4.06 7.13 -16.61
C ALA A 141 -4.83 5.88 -16.13
N THR A 142 -4.50 5.37 -14.93
CA THR A 142 -5.10 4.13 -14.39
C THR A 142 -6.02 4.37 -13.19
N LYS A 143 -6.22 5.62 -12.76
CA LYS A 143 -6.98 5.97 -11.55
C LYS A 143 -8.43 5.48 -11.52
N ASP A 144 -9.07 5.38 -12.69
CA ASP A 144 -10.49 5.04 -12.82
C ASP A 144 -10.71 3.52 -12.97
N ASN A 145 -9.63 2.73 -12.98
CA ASN A 145 -9.69 1.27 -12.98
C ASN A 145 -9.97 0.72 -11.58
N ASP A 146 -10.70 -0.40 -11.47
CA ASP A 146 -11.29 -0.85 -10.19
C ASP A 146 -11.16 -2.35 -9.88
N LYS A 147 -10.51 -3.15 -10.74
CA LYS A 147 -10.46 -4.62 -10.60
C LYS A 147 -9.23 -5.11 -9.83
N TYR A 148 -8.07 -4.55 -10.13
CA TYR A 148 -6.79 -4.93 -9.54
C TYR A 148 -5.98 -3.70 -9.16
N PHE A 149 -5.42 -3.68 -7.95
CA PHE A 149 -4.71 -2.53 -7.41
C PHE A 149 -3.23 -2.89 -7.20
N ILE A 150 -2.35 -2.07 -7.74
CA ILE A 150 -0.90 -2.19 -7.56
C ILE A 150 -0.41 -0.92 -6.87
N ASN A 151 0.00 -1.05 -5.62
CA ASN A 151 0.54 0.04 -4.84
C ASN A 151 2.08 -0.06 -4.82
N LEU A 152 2.77 0.89 -5.41
CA LEU A 152 4.23 0.93 -5.46
C LEU A 152 4.75 1.90 -4.40
N ALA A 153 5.35 1.37 -3.34
CA ALA A 153 6.01 2.18 -2.33
C ALA A 153 7.41 2.60 -2.82
N ILE A 154 7.54 3.84 -3.26
CA ILE A 154 8.73 4.44 -3.89
C ILE A 154 9.08 5.76 -3.21
N ALA A 155 10.35 5.93 -2.82
CA ALA A 155 10.77 6.98 -1.88
C ALA A 155 9.88 6.99 -0.61
N TYR A 156 9.64 5.80 -0.07
CA TYR A 156 8.69 5.58 1.03
C TYR A 156 9.40 5.14 2.33
N THR A 157 8.88 5.59 3.48
CA THR A 157 9.04 4.96 4.79
C THR A 157 7.77 5.18 5.60
N SER A 158 7.40 4.26 6.48
CA SER A 158 6.16 4.37 7.26
C SER A 158 6.18 5.54 8.23
N ARG A 159 7.33 5.83 8.86
CA ARG A 159 7.46 7.01 9.72
C ARG A 159 7.26 8.33 8.98
N GLU A 160 7.76 8.44 7.76
CA GLU A 160 7.55 9.63 6.92
C GLU A 160 6.09 9.76 6.48
N GLU A 161 5.44 8.65 6.12
CA GLU A 161 4.01 8.62 5.79
C GLU A 161 3.16 9.10 6.98
N ILE A 162 3.41 8.58 8.18
CA ILE A 162 2.71 8.98 9.41
C ILE A 162 2.96 10.47 9.70
N GLY A 163 4.20 10.93 9.60
CA GLY A 163 4.55 12.34 9.81
C GLY A 163 3.84 13.27 8.82
N THR A 164 3.74 12.86 7.56
CA THR A 164 3.01 13.60 6.52
C THR A 164 1.51 13.61 6.78
N ALA A 165 0.91 12.47 7.14
CA ALA A 165 -0.52 12.39 7.48
C ALA A 165 -0.86 13.29 8.69
N MET A 166 -0.04 13.27 9.74
CA MET A 166 -0.19 14.16 10.90
C MET A 166 -0.07 15.64 10.51
N SER A 167 0.87 15.97 9.61
CA SER A 167 1.03 17.35 9.13
C SER A 167 -0.20 17.84 8.36
N GLU A 168 -0.83 16.97 7.55
CA GLU A 168 -2.09 17.30 6.86
C GLU A 168 -3.25 17.51 7.82
N LEU A 169 -3.36 16.71 8.89
CA LEU A 169 -4.36 16.91 9.94
C LEU A 169 -4.15 18.24 10.68
N CYS A 170 -2.92 18.53 11.09
CA CYS A 170 -2.58 19.80 11.74
C CYS A 170 -2.91 20.99 10.84
N ARG A 171 -2.64 20.88 9.53
CA ARG A 171 -3.03 21.88 8.53
C ARG A 171 -4.55 22.08 8.53
N GLY A 172 -5.32 20.98 8.40
CA GLY A 172 -6.78 21.03 8.40
C GLY A 172 -7.36 21.69 9.66
N VAL A 173 -6.77 21.44 10.84
CA VAL A 173 -7.16 22.13 12.07
C VAL A 173 -6.79 23.62 12.04
N SER A 174 -5.58 23.96 11.61
CA SER A 174 -5.11 25.36 11.55
C SER A 174 -5.90 26.23 10.57
N GLU A 175 -6.42 25.63 9.50
CA GLU A 175 -7.24 26.29 8.49
C GLU A 175 -8.74 26.30 8.84
N GLY A 176 -9.12 25.73 10.00
CA GLY A 176 -10.50 25.68 10.48
C GLY A 176 -11.39 24.68 9.74
N GLN A 177 -10.81 23.79 8.93
CA GLN A 177 -11.52 22.72 8.21
C GLN A 177 -11.89 21.58 9.17
N LEU A 178 -11.03 21.33 10.15
CA LEU A 178 -11.20 20.33 11.20
C LEU A 178 -11.18 20.98 12.58
N GLN A 179 -11.81 20.32 13.54
CA GLN A 179 -11.62 20.58 14.97
C GLN A 179 -10.60 19.59 15.55
N ALA A 180 -9.92 19.95 16.64
CA ALA A 180 -8.99 19.03 17.30
C ALA A 180 -9.67 17.72 17.74
N SER A 181 -10.95 17.79 18.12
CA SER A 181 -11.79 16.64 18.47
C SER A 181 -12.18 15.76 17.26
N ASP A 182 -11.97 16.22 16.03
CA ASP A 182 -12.24 15.41 14.83
C ASP A 182 -11.09 14.42 14.55
N ILE A 183 -9.92 14.61 15.16
CA ILE A 183 -8.75 13.75 14.94
C ILE A 183 -8.97 12.41 15.64
N SER A 184 -9.02 11.36 14.84
CA SER A 184 -9.14 9.96 15.28
C SER A 184 -8.16 9.06 14.53
N GLU A 185 -8.00 7.82 14.98
CA GLU A 185 -7.24 6.80 14.25
C GLU A 185 -7.79 6.60 12.82
N GLU A 186 -9.12 6.61 12.66
CA GLU A 186 -9.75 6.46 11.34
C GLU A 186 -9.44 7.63 10.41
N LEU A 187 -9.48 8.88 10.92
CA LEU A 187 -9.16 10.04 10.10
C LEU A 187 -7.68 10.05 9.70
N LEU A 188 -6.79 9.66 10.62
CA LEU A 188 -5.37 9.50 10.35
C LEU A 188 -5.11 8.48 9.24
N GLU A 189 -5.75 7.31 9.29
CA GLU A 189 -5.64 6.26 8.26
C GLU A 189 -6.03 6.75 6.87
N LYS A 190 -7.12 7.52 6.78
CA LYS A 190 -7.56 8.13 5.51
C LYS A 190 -6.58 9.20 5.00
N CYS A 191 -5.75 9.77 5.88
CA CYS A 191 -4.69 10.72 5.54
C CYS A 191 -3.35 10.07 5.17
N LEU A 192 -3.15 8.78 5.41
CA LEU A 192 -1.95 8.07 4.95
C LEU A 192 -1.86 8.08 3.41
N TYR A 193 -0.70 7.73 2.83
CA TYR A 193 -0.60 7.52 1.38
C TYR A 193 -1.48 6.35 0.95
N THR A 194 -1.64 5.36 1.82
CA THR A 194 -2.55 4.23 1.68
C THR A 194 -4.02 4.58 1.93
N GLY A 195 -4.38 5.85 2.13
CA GLY A 195 -5.77 6.27 2.28
C GLY A 195 -6.63 5.80 1.11
N GLY A 196 -7.65 4.99 1.39
CA GLY A 196 -8.50 4.36 0.36
C GLY A 196 -7.97 3.03 -0.21
N THR A 197 -6.95 2.44 0.42
CA THR A 197 -6.57 1.02 0.25
C THR A 197 -7.07 0.21 1.45
N ARG A 198 -7.19 -1.10 1.31
CA ARG A 198 -7.41 -1.98 2.46
C ARG A 198 -6.09 -2.21 3.18
N ASP A 199 -6.10 -2.46 4.48
CA ASP A 199 -4.89 -2.94 5.15
C ASP A 199 -4.44 -4.30 4.59
N PRO A 200 -3.12 -4.58 4.51
CA PRO A 200 -2.63 -5.86 4.06
C PRO A 200 -3.13 -6.99 4.97
N ASP A 201 -3.56 -8.08 4.35
CA ASP A 201 -3.91 -9.32 5.06
C ASP A 201 -2.66 -10.14 5.36
N LEU A 202 -1.71 -10.11 4.42
CA LEU A 202 -0.46 -10.85 4.46
C LEU A 202 0.69 -9.92 4.05
N LEU A 203 1.73 -9.84 4.88
CA LEU A 203 2.98 -9.16 4.57
C LEU A 203 4.10 -10.19 4.44
N ILE A 204 4.66 -10.31 3.23
CA ILE A 204 5.78 -11.20 2.95
C ILE A 204 7.08 -10.40 2.94
N ARG A 205 8.10 -10.92 3.62
CA ARG A 205 9.47 -10.45 3.46
C ARG A 205 10.41 -11.58 3.08
N THR A 206 11.16 -11.36 2.00
CA THR A 206 12.18 -12.29 1.51
C THR A 206 13.54 -12.08 2.18
N SER A 207 14.50 -12.92 1.82
CA SER A 207 15.94 -12.87 2.15
C SER A 207 16.36 -13.26 3.57
N GLY A 208 15.44 -13.72 4.41
CA GLY A 208 15.71 -14.26 5.74
C GLY A 208 15.80 -13.22 6.85
N GLU A 209 15.62 -11.93 6.52
CA GLU A 209 15.58 -10.85 7.50
C GLU A 209 14.24 -10.83 8.24
N VAL A 210 14.26 -10.72 9.57
CA VAL A 210 13.07 -10.76 10.44
C VAL A 210 12.72 -9.38 11.03
N ARG A 211 12.63 -8.37 10.17
CA ARG A 211 12.19 -7.00 10.53
C ARG A 211 11.29 -6.41 9.46
N LEU A 212 10.62 -5.29 9.72
CA LEU A 212 9.77 -4.62 8.72
C LEU A 212 10.52 -3.55 7.90
N SER A 213 11.68 -3.07 8.36
CA SER A 213 12.45 -2.02 7.67
C SER A 213 11.62 -0.76 7.36
N ASP A 214 10.82 -0.31 8.34
CA ASP A 214 10.01 0.91 8.23
C ASP A 214 9.00 0.86 7.07
N PHE A 215 8.34 -0.29 6.90
CA PHE A 215 7.36 -0.54 5.85
C PHE A 215 5.99 -0.85 6.46
N LEU A 216 4.97 -0.08 6.06
CA LEU A 216 3.57 -0.27 6.44
C LEU A 216 3.36 -0.53 7.94
N LEU A 217 4.02 0.21 8.82
CA LEU A 217 4.00 -0.07 10.26
C LEU A 217 2.60 0.11 10.85
N TRP A 218 1.85 1.11 10.37
CA TRP A 218 0.46 1.34 10.78
C TRP A 218 -0.45 0.25 10.22
N GLN A 219 -0.43 0.08 8.90
CA GLN A 219 -1.34 -0.78 8.14
C GLN A 219 -1.12 -2.27 8.46
N SER A 220 0.08 -2.66 8.92
CA SER A 220 0.40 -4.07 9.22
C SER A 220 0.10 -4.51 10.65
N GLY A 221 -0.54 -3.68 11.47
CA GLY A 221 -0.82 -3.97 12.88
C GLY A 221 -1.57 -5.28 13.13
N PHE A 222 -2.46 -5.68 12.21
CA PHE A 222 -3.22 -6.94 12.25
C PHE A 222 -3.01 -7.80 10.99
N SER A 223 -1.86 -7.68 10.33
CA SER A 223 -1.50 -8.53 9.19
C SER A 223 -0.83 -9.82 9.64
N CYS A 224 -0.97 -10.86 8.82
CA CYS A 224 -0.12 -12.04 8.94
C CYS A 224 1.30 -11.71 8.43
N LEU A 225 2.32 -11.86 9.27
CA LEU A 225 3.72 -11.62 8.88
C LEU A 225 4.39 -12.93 8.46
N PHE A 226 4.90 -13.00 7.23
CA PHE A 226 5.57 -14.19 6.70
C PHE A 226 6.99 -13.87 6.23
N PHE A 227 7.98 -14.40 6.96
CA PHE A 227 9.39 -14.23 6.65
C PHE A 227 9.96 -15.49 5.98
N THR A 228 10.65 -15.32 4.86
CA THR A 228 11.26 -16.43 4.13
C THR A 228 12.71 -16.15 3.77
N LYS A 229 13.54 -17.21 3.75
CA LYS A 229 14.98 -17.14 3.44
C LYS A 229 15.28 -16.97 1.95
N VAL A 230 14.35 -17.31 1.07
CA VAL A 230 14.53 -17.19 -0.39
C VAL A 230 14.82 -15.74 -0.78
N LEU A 231 15.76 -15.51 -1.69
CA LEU A 231 16.04 -14.17 -2.21
C LEU A 231 14.92 -13.75 -3.18
N TRP A 232 14.57 -12.47 -3.23
CA TRP A 232 13.43 -12.01 -4.03
C TRP A 232 13.43 -12.52 -5.48
N PRO A 233 14.51 -12.41 -6.28
CA PRO A 233 14.50 -12.91 -7.67
C PRO A 233 14.29 -14.42 -7.81
N GLU A 234 14.47 -15.20 -6.73
CA GLU A 234 14.35 -16.66 -6.71
C GLU A 234 12.97 -17.13 -6.22
N VAL A 235 12.07 -16.21 -5.83
CA VAL A 235 10.72 -16.58 -5.38
C VAL A 235 10.00 -17.36 -6.48
N THR A 236 9.29 -18.40 -6.07
CA THR A 236 8.45 -19.23 -6.95
C THR A 236 7.02 -19.19 -6.44
N ILE A 237 6.08 -19.61 -7.28
CA ILE A 237 4.66 -19.71 -6.90
C ILE A 237 4.46 -20.61 -5.66
N TRP A 238 5.29 -21.64 -5.48
CA TRP A 238 5.25 -22.53 -4.31
C TRP A 238 5.55 -21.79 -3.00
N HIS A 239 6.43 -20.78 -3.04
CA HIS A 239 6.69 -19.93 -1.87
C HIS A 239 5.46 -19.07 -1.54
N LEU A 240 4.78 -18.54 -2.57
CA LEU A 240 3.54 -17.78 -2.38
C LEU A 240 2.41 -18.68 -1.83
N PHE A 241 2.26 -19.90 -2.35
CA PHE A 241 1.32 -20.89 -1.81
C PHE A 241 1.61 -21.22 -0.35
N GLY A 242 2.88 -21.42 0.01
CA GLY A 242 3.29 -21.62 1.40
C GLY A 242 2.91 -20.45 2.31
N ALA A 243 3.09 -19.21 1.83
CA ALA A 243 2.71 -18.00 2.56
C ALA A 243 1.19 -17.88 2.73
N ILE A 244 0.41 -18.21 1.70
CA ILE A 244 -1.06 -18.22 1.77
C ILE A 244 -1.57 -19.31 2.71
N PHE A 245 -0.99 -20.50 2.66
CA PHE A 245 -1.33 -21.56 3.61
C PHE A 245 -1.02 -21.14 5.05
N TYR A 246 0.11 -20.47 5.27
CA TYR A 246 0.44 -19.88 6.57
C TYR A 246 -0.60 -18.85 7.01
N TYR A 247 -1.01 -17.94 6.12
CA TYR A 247 -2.12 -17.01 6.38
C TYR A 247 -3.41 -17.74 6.76
N GLN A 248 -3.80 -18.78 6.02
CA GLN A 248 -5.02 -19.56 6.29
C GLN A 248 -5.02 -20.18 7.68
N ARG A 249 -3.87 -20.68 8.13
CA ARG A 249 -3.71 -21.23 9.48
C ARG A 249 -3.95 -20.20 10.58
N HIS A 250 -3.60 -18.94 10.34
CA HIS A 250 -3.72 -17.85 11.31
C HIS A 250 -4.96 -16.97 11.13
N TYR A 251 -5.74 -17.21 10.07
CA TYR A 251 -6.85 -16.36 9.65
C TYR A 251 -7.85 -16.05 10.76
N HIS A 252 -8.36 -17.09 11.44
CA HIS A 252 -9.42 -16.91 12.44
C HIS A 252 -8.97 -16.05 13.61
N THR A 253 -7.74 -16.24 14.10
CA THR A 253 -7.18 -15.47 15.22
C THR A 253 -6.98 -14.01 14.84
N LEU A 254 -6.45 -13.75 13.65
CA LEU A 254 -6.26 -12.38 13.15
C LEU A 254 -7.59 -11.68 12.89
N ALA A 255 -8.58 -12.40 12.35
CA ALA A 255 -9.91 -11.86 12.07
C ALA A 255 -10.69 -11.50 13.34
N GLU A 256 -10.50 -12.25 14.43
CA GLU A 256 -11.05 -11.94 15.75
C GLU A 256 -10.39 -10.70 16.34
N ALA A 257 -9.05 -10.68 16.45
CA ALA A 257 -8.31 -9.54 16.97
C ALA A 257 -8.58 -8.23 16.21
N ARG A 258 -8.69 -8.29 14.88
CA ARG A 258 -9.04 -7.14 14.05
C ARG A 258 -10.44 -6.62 14.36
N ARG A 259 -11.41 -7.50 14.59
CA ARG A 259 -12.80 -7.12 14.91
C ARG A 259 -12.88 -6.47 16.28
N GLU A 260 -12.19 -7.03 17.28
CA GLU A 260 -12.11 -6.45 18.62
C GLU A 260 -11.51 -5.05 18.59
N SER A 261 -10.40 -4.87 17.86
CA SER A 261 -9.77 -3.55 17.70
C SER A 261 -10.70 -2.54 17.03
N LEU A 262 -11.42 -2.93 15.98
CA LEU A 262 -12.40 -2.05 15.31
C LEU A 262 -13.54 -1.65 16.25
N ASN A 263 -14.04 -2.57 17.08
CA ASN A 263 -15.08 -2.26 18.07
C ASN A 263 -14.59 -1.24 19.10
N VAL A 264 -13.38 -1.42 19.63
CA VAL A 264 -12.78 -0.49 20.60
C VAL A 264 -12.61 0.89 19.99
N ARG A 265 -12.13 0.97 18.74
CA ARG A 265 -11.98 2.24 18.02
C ARG A 265 -13.30 2.97 17.82
N GLN A 266 -14.37 2.24 17.48
CA GLN A 266 -15.71 2.82 17.34
C GLN A 266 -16.20 3.40 18.67
N CYS A 267 -16.01 2.68 19.78
CA CYS A 267 -16.36 3.19 21.11
C CYS A 267 -15.59 4.47 21.48
N MET A 268 -14.29 4.54 21.21
CA MET A 268 -13.48 5.74 21.48
C MET A 268 -13.96 6.97 20.69
N VAL A 269 -14.40 6.76 19.45
CA VAL A 269 -14.94 7.82 18.59
C VAL A 269 -16.29 8.33 19.09
N GLU A 270 -17.13 7.43 19.63
CA GLU A 270 -18.42 7.79 20.26
C GLU A 270 -18.21 8.51 21.61
N GLU A 271 -17.29 8.03 22.45
CA GLU A 271 -16.89 8.69 23.70
C GLU A 271 -16.38 10.11 23.44
N SER A 272 -15.56 10.30 22.39
CA SER A 272 -15.10 11.63 22.00
C SER A 272 -16.25 12.57 21.60
N ASP A 273 -17.30 12.08 20.93
CA ASP A 273 -18.46 12.90 20.58
C ASP A 273 -19.26 13.27 21.84
N ILE A 274 -19.41 12.31 22.76
CA ILE A 274 -20.06 12.52 24.06
C ILE A 274 -19.33 13.59 24.88
N ASP A 275 -18.00 13.55 24.95
CA ASP A 275 -17.19 14.54 25.66
C ASP A 275 -17.34 15.94 25.09
N VAL A 276 -17.35 16.07 23.75
CA VAL A 276 -17.61 17.36 23.08
C VAL A 276 -19.01 17.88 23.41
N CYS A 277 -20.02 17.02 23.40
CA CYS A 277 -21.38 17.39 23.78
C CYS A 277 -21.46 17.80 25.26
N HIS A 278 -20.82 17.08 26.18
CA HIS A 278 -20.80 17.43 27.59
C HIS A 278 -20.10 18.76 27.85
N ALA A 279 -18.98 19.03 27.17
CA ALA A 279 -18.30 20.32 27.25
C ALA A 279 -19.20 21.49 26.81
N LYS A 280 -20.13 21.25 25.86
CA LYS A 280 -21.02 22.28 25.30
C LYS A 280 -22.35 22.43 26.05
N PHE A 281 -22.94 21.34 26.52
CA PHE A 281 -24.31 21.30 27.07
C PHE A 281 -24.38 20.88 28.55
N GLY A 282 -23.26 20.46 29.16
CA GLY A 282 -23.21 20.03 30.56
C GLY A 282 -24.05 18.78 30.83
N GLU A 283 -24.84 18.81 31.91
CA GLU A 283 -25.75 17.70 32.28
C GLU A 283 -26.99 17.59 31.37
N LYS A 284 -27.20 18.54 30.45
CA LYS A 284 -28.37 18.57 29.54
C LYS A 284 -28.12 17.86 28.20
N VAL A 285 -27.04 17.09 28.08
CA VAL A 285 -26.75 16.32 26.87
C VAL A 285 -27.88 15.33 26.60
N THR A 286 -28.26 15.21 25.34
CA THR A 286 -29.28 14.26 24.88
C THR A 286 -28.69 13.44 23.72
N ALA A 287 -29.33 12.32 23.40
CA ALA A 287 -28.94 11.51 22.23
C ALA A 287 -28.99 12.32 20.92
N GLU A 288 -29.91 13.28 20.80
CA GLU A 288 -30.01 14.17 19.64
C GLU A 288 -28.78 15.09 19.51
N HIS A 289 -28.26 15.60 20.62
CA HIS A 289 -27.04 16.40 20.62
C HIS A 289 -25.83 15.59 20.13
N ILE A 290 -25.69 14.34 20.60
CA ILE A 290 -24.60 13.44 20.20
C ILE A 290 -24.72 13.10 18.71
N ALA A 291 -25.92 12.71 18.24
CA ALA A 291 -26.15 12.42 16.83
C ALA A 291 -25.85 13.62 15.92
N ALA A 292 -26.22 14.84 16.35
CA ALA A 292 -25.91 16.06 15.63
C ALA A 292 -24.39 16.34 15.58
N GLN A 293 -23.67 16.08 16.69
CA GLN A 293 -22.21 16.20 16.74
C GLN A 293 -21.52 15.20 15.83
N THR A 294 -21.91 13.92 15.89
CA THR A 294 -21.40 12.88 14.99
C THR A 294 -21.63 13.24 13.53
N CYS A 295 -22.83 13.68 13.16
CA CYS A 295 -23.15 14.13 11.80
C CYS A 295 -22.24 15.29 11.37
N SER A 296 -22.12 16.31 12.23
CA SER A 296 -21.30 17.50 11.95
C SER A 296 -19.81 17.16 11.82
N ARG A 297 -19.28 16.23 12.62
CA ARG A 297 -17.92 15.72 12.48
C ARG A 297 -17.75 15.04 11.13
N THR A 298 -18.64 14.10 10.79
CA THR A 298 -18.58 13.36 9.52
C THR A 298 -18.56 14.32 8.31
N GLU A 299 -19.43 15.34 8.30
CA GLU A 299 -19.45 16.36 7.25
C GLU A 299 -18.12 17.11 7.14
N ARG A 300 -17.53 17.54 8.27
CA ARG A 300 -16.21 18.20 8.27
C ARG A 300 -15.11 17.28 7.77
N THR A 301 -15.07 16.04 8.26
CA THR A 301 -14.03 15.07 7.87
C THR A 301 -14.15 14.69 6.40
N ASP A 302 -15.35 14.51 5.87
CA ASP A 302 -15.57 14.17 4.46
C ASP A 302 -15.19 15.33 3.53
N ALA A 303 -15.55 16.56 3.91
CA ALA A 303 -15.15 17.75 3.18
C ALA A 303 -13.62 17.91 3.15
N PHE A 304 -12.96 17.75 4.30
CA PHE A 304 -11.50 17.79 4.41
C PHE A 304 -10.82 16.72 3.55
N LEU A 305 -11.29 15.47 3.61
CA LEU A 305 -10.73 14.37 2.83
C LEU A 305 -10.90 14.56 1.33
N LYS A 306 -12.03 15.12 0.90
CA LYS A 306 -12.25 15.48 -0.51
C LYS A 306 -11.24 16.52 -0.97
N GLU A 307 -11.02 17.57 -0.19
CA GLU A 307 -10.03 18.60 -0.51
C GLU A 307 -8.60 18.02 -0.54
N LEU A 308 -8.25 17.17 0.43
CA LEU A 308 -6.96 16.48 0.47
C LEU A 308 -6.75 15.60 -0.77
N TYR A 309 -7.78 14.88 -1.21
CA TYR A 309 -7.74 14.12 -2.45
C TYR A 309 -7.52 15.02 -3.68
N GLU A 310 -8.27 16.13 -3.78
CA GLU A 310 -8.12 17.09 -4.87
C GLU A 310 -6.71 17.71 -4.89
N LYS A 311 -6.16 18.08 -3.72
CA LYS A 311 -4.78 18.56 -3.55
C LYS A 311 -3.77 17.55 -4.10
N ARG A 312 -3.91 16.26 -3.75
CA ARG A 312 -3.04 15.16 -4.25
C ARG A 312 -3.13 14.98 -5.76
N ILE A 313 -4.34 14.96 -6.31
CA ILE A 313 -4.54 14.84 -7.76
C ILE A 313 -4.00 16.07 -8.52
N ASN A 314 -4.19 17.27 -7.98
CA ASN A 314 -3.67 18.50 -8.58
C ASN A 314 -2.13 18.53 -8.59
N TYR A 315 -1.49 18.00 -7.56
CA TYR A 315 -0.03 17.81 -7.56
C TYR A 315 0.40 16.91 -8.72
N LEU A 316 -0.21 15.73 -8.89
CA LEU A 316 0.14 14.82 -9.99
C LEU A 316 -0.07 15.46 -11.36
N LYS A 317 -1.20 16.16 -11.56
CA LYS A 317 -1.47 16.88 -12.81
C LYS A 317 -0.46 17.99 -13.09
N LYS A 318 0.09 18.63 -12.06
CA LYS A 318 1.13 19.66 -12.20
C LYS A 318 2.46 19.04 -12.61
N VAL A 319 2.80 17.87 -12.07
CA VAL A 319 4.02 17.14 -12.43
C VAL A 319 4.02 16.68 -13.89
N CYS A 320 2.85 16.34 -14.45
CA CYS A 320 2.71 15.97 -15.87
C CYS A 320 2.77 17.16 -16.86
N LYS A 321 2.78 18.41 -16.40
CA LYS A 321 2.82 19.61 -17.25
C LYS A 321 4.24 20.14 -17.38
#